data_AF-A0A1V4W5J7-F1
#
_entry.id   AF-A0A1V4W5J7-F1
#
_cell.length_a   1.000
_cell.length_b   1.000
_cell.length_c   1.000
_cell.angle_alpha   90.00
_cell.angle_beta   90.00
_cell.angle_gamma   90.00
#
_symmetry.space_group_name_H-M   'P 1'
#
loop_
_entity.id
_entity.type
_entity.pdbx_description
1 polymer ?
#
loop_
_entity_poly.entity_id
_entity_poly.type
_entity_poly.pdbx_seq_one_letter_code
_entity_poly.pdbx_strand_id
1 'polypeptide(L)'
;MKPQQECFTAYVFSDYIYLLPEGHPSRPKIEEWFKRNGIRKHRIWRRKTKEECRHYTETGVWGSYETAGIKDKNLEGKPIPLFEDTELKEYADSFCLERHMDIAGKKFRVSSVFPKAAAKTPTDKLITLIDKELEI
;
A
#
# COMPACT_ATOMS: atom_id res chain seq x y z
N MET A 1 -11.39 -1.32 -6.60
CA MET A 1 -11.71 0.12 -6.53
C MET A 1 -10.49 0.84 -5.97
N LYS A 2 -9.89 1.80 -6.69
CA LYS A 2 -8.67 2.47 -6.21
C LYS A 2 -9.06 3.34 -5.01
N PRO A 3 -8.36 3.26 -3.87
CA PRO A 3 -8.59 4.22 -2.78
C PRO A 3 -8.45 5.64 -3.33
N GLN A 4 -9.33 6.54 -2.87
CA GLN A 4 -9.35 7.97 -3.21
C GLN A 4 -8.17 8.69 -2.53
N GLN A 5 -6.99 8.11 -2.68
CA GLN A 5 -5.73 8.57 -2.16
C GLN A 5 -4.78 8.73 -3.33
N GLU A 6 -4.14 9.88 -3.37
CA GLU A 6 -3.12 10.21 -4.37
C GLU A 6 -1.76 10.02 -3.70
N CYS A 7 -0.90 9.20 -4.30
CA CYS A 7 0.50 9.13 -3.93
C CYS A 7 1.27 10.18 -4.72
N PHE A 8 2.02 11.03 -4.04
CA PHE A 8 2.93 11.95 -4.69
C PHE A 8 4.28 11.95 -3.97
N THR A 9 5.30 12.43 -4.69
CA THR A 9 6.63 12.65 -4.13
C THR A 9 6.71 14.07 -3.58
N ALA A 10 7.16 14.20 -2.34
CA ALA A 10 7.38 15.49 -1.70
C ALA A 10 8.77 15.54 -1.06
N TYR A 11 9.24 16.76 -0.80
CA TYR A 11 10.45 17.00 -0.03
C TYR A 11 10.03 17.41 1.37
N VAL A 12 10.45 16.63 2.36
CA VAL A 12 10.07 16.83 3.75
C VAL A 12 11.19 17.56 4.47
N PHE A 13 10.84 18.69 5.07
CA PHE A 13 11.67 19.46 5.97
C PHE A 13 11.11 19.32 7.38
N SER A 14 11.84 19.80 8.39
CA SER A 14 11.42 19.70 9.79
C SER A 14 10.01 20.23 10.04
N ASP A 15 9.64 21.35 9.39
CA ASP A 15 8.37 22.05 9.66
C ASP A 15 7.44 22.15 8.45
N TYR A 16 7.87 21.71 7.26
CA TYR A 16 7.10 21.90 6.02
C TYR A 16 7.33 20.79 5.00
N ILE A 17 6.31 20.59 4.16
CA ILE A 17 6.35 19.67 3.03
C ILE A 17 6.33 20.51 1.75
N TYR A 18 7.34 20.34 0.90
CA TYR A 18 7.44 21.03 -0.38
C TYR A 18 7.05 20.11 -1.53
N LEU A 19 6.08 20.54 -2.34
CA LEU A 19 5.63 19.85 -3.55
C LEU A 19 6.25 20.53 -4.76
N LEU A 20 7.08 19.81 -5.51
CA LEU A 20 7.67 20.31 -6.76
C LEU A 20 6.90 19.71 -7.95
N PRO A 21 6.12 20.51 -8.71
CA PRO A 21 5.36 20.02 -9.85
C PRO A 21 6.25 19.39 -10.92
N GLU A 22 5.73 18.36 -11.59
CA GLU A 22 6.37 17.82 -12.79
C GLU A 22 6.32 18.89 -13.90
N GLY A 23 7.47 19.21 -14.48
CA GLY A 23 7.60 20.28 -15.49
C GLY A 23 8.06 21.65 -14.98
N HIS A 24 8.35 21.82 -13.68
CA HIS A 24 8.88 23.09 -13.19
C HIS A 24 10.25 23.41 -13.84
N PRO A 25 10.45 24.61 -14.44
CA PRO A 25 11.61 24.93 -15.28
C PRO A 25 12.95 24.83 -14.53
N SER A 26 12.95 25.11 -13.24
CA SER A 26 14.16 25.03 -12.39
C SER A 26 14.28 23.73 -11.60
N ARG A 27 13.47 22.70 -11.92
CA ARG A 27 13.44 21.45 -11.15
C ARG A 27 14.82 20.80 -10.97
N PRO A 28 15.68 20.66 -12.00
CA PRO A 28 17.00 20.05 -11.82
C PRO A 28 17.87 20.80 -10.81
N LYS A 29 17.87 22.15 -10.89
CA LYS A 29 18.64 23.01 -9.98
C LYS A 29 18.14 22.90 -8.53
N ILE A 30 16.82 22.90 -8.35
CA ILE A 30 16.18 22.75 -7.04
C ILE A 30 16.50 21.37 -6.45
N GLU A 31 16.39 20.30 -7.24
CA GLU A 31 16.71 18.94 -6.79
C GLU A 31 18.19 18.78 -6.42
N GLU A 32 19.09 19.39 -7.16
CA GLU A 32 20.52 19.40 -6.83
C GLU A 32 20.78 20.14 -5.52
N TRP A 33 20.16 21.31 -5.33
CA TRP A 33 20.26 22.07 -4.09
C TRP A 33 19.70 21.28 -2.90
N PHE A 34 18.55 20.61 -3.05
CA PHE A 34 17.99 19.74 -2.01
C PHE A 34 18.94 18.60 -1.64
N LYS A 35 19.54 17.92 -2.62
CA LYS A 35 20.53 16.86 -2.36
C LYS A 35 21.73 17.37 -1.58
N ARG A 36 22.28 18.54 -1.94
CA ARG A 36 23.42 19.17 -1.24
C ARG A 36 23.10 19.48 0.23
N ASN A 37 21.86 19.85 0.53
CA ASN A 37 21.39 20.14 1.89
C ASN A 37 20.84 18.89 2.61
N GLY A 38 21.03 17.69 2.06
CA GLY A 38 20.60 16.44 2.69
C GLY A 38 19.08 16.20 2.68
N ILE A 39 18.30 17.01 1.96
CA ILE A 39 16.85 16.89 1.88
C ILE A 39 16.49 15.72 0.96
N ARG A 40 15.67 14.80 1.48
CA ARG A 40 15.29 13.58 0.78
C ARG A 40 13.88 13.68 0.19
N LYS A 41 13.67 12.94 -0.89
CA LYS A 41 12.36 12.71 -1.47
C LYS A 41 11.62 11.66 -0.63
N HIS A 42 10.39 11.95 -0.27
CA HIS A 42 9.50 11.02 0.44
C HIS A 42 8.23 10.78 -0.38
N ARG A 43 7.74 9.54 -0.36
CA ARG A 43 6.42 9.18 -0.87
C ARG A 43 5.40 9.50 0.21
N ILE A 44 4.37 10.26 -0.16
CA ILE A 44 3.30 10.66 0.74
C ILE A 44 1.97 10.27 0.12
N TRP A 45 1.11 9.66 0.95
CA TRP A 45 -0.26 9.30 0.59
C TRP A 45 -1.21 10.36 1.16
N ARG A 46 -1.88 11.09 0.27
CA ARG A 46 -2.89 12.10 0.66
C ARG A 46 -4.28 11.58 0.33
N ARG A 47 -5.20 11.68 1.29
CA ARG A 47 -6.63 11.46 1.08
C ARG A 47 -7.33 12.80 0.80
N LYS A 48 -8.13 12.87 -0.26
CA LYS A 48 -9.11 13.96 -0.44
C LYS A 48 -10.43 13.49 0.17
N THR A 49 -10.68 13.84 1.43
CA THR A 49 -11.96 13.58 2.06
C THR A 49 -12.96 14.66 1.60
N LYS A 50 -13.81 14.34 0.62
CA LYS A 50 -15.16 14.92 0.57
C LYS A 50 -15.95 14.20 1.67
N GLU A 51 -16.81 14.92 2.38
CA GLU A 51 -17.62 14.44 3.52
C GLU A 51 -17.88 12.92 3.49
N GLU A 52 -17.55 12.22 4.57
CA GLU A 52 -17.52 10.74 4.66
C GLU A 52 -18.77 10.06 4.11
N CYS A 53 -19.96 10.64 4.28
CA CYS A 53 -21.22 10.12 3.75
C CYS A 53 -21.19 9.95 2.22
N ARG A 54 -20.62 10.92 1.49
CA ARG A 54 -20.54 10.89 0.02
C ARG A 54 -19.60 9.80 -0.47
N HIS A 55 -18.56 9.49 0.30
CA HIS A 55 -17.63 8.41 -0.01
C HIS A 55 -18.33 7.05 -0.07
N TYR A 56 -19.17 6.71 0.92
CA TYR A 56 -19.89 5.44 0.94
C TYR A 56 -20.91 5.32 -0.20
N THR A 57 -21.57 6.43 -0.56
CA THR A 57 -22.49 6.46 -1.71
C THR A 57 -21.76 6.32 -3.04
N GLU A 58 -20.65 7.03 -3.26
CA GLU A 58 -19.90 7.01 -4.53
C GLU A 58 -19.14 5.69 -4.75
N THR A 59 -18.69 5.05 -3.67
CA THR A 59 -17.87 3.84 -3.75
C THR A 59 -18.68 2.54 -3.79
N GLY A 60 -19.96 2.57 -3.41
CA GLY A 60 -20.77 1.37 -3.26
C GLY A 60 -20.28 0.44 -2.13
N VAL A 61 -19.37 0.90 -1.27
CA VAL A 61 -18.96 0.18 -0.06
C VAL A 61 -20.08 0.35 0.97
N TRP A 62 -21.04 -0.58 0.95
CA TRP A 62 -22.20 -0.60 1.84
C TRP A 62 -21.96 -1.40 3.14
N GLY A 63 -20.71 -1.61 3.52
CA GLY A 63 -20.34 -2.32 4.75
C GLY A 63 -19.88 -1.36 5.85
N SER A 64 -20.02 -1.77 7.11
CA SER A 64 -19.45 -1.09 8.30
C SER A 64 -17.92 -1.02 8.32
N TYR A 65 -17.26 -1.35 7.20
CA TYR A 65 -15.83 -1.34 7.11
C TYR A 65 -15.36 0.06 6.72
N GLU A 66 -14.89 0.78 7.74
CA GLU A 66 -14.25 2.07 7.56
C GLU A 66 -13.05 1.92 6.61
N THR A 67 -12.96 2.80 5.62
CA THR A 67 -11.91 2.70 4.62
C THR A 67 -10.57 3.10 5.23
N ALA A 68 -9.80 2.11 5.69
CA ALA A 68 -8.42 2.31 6.12
C ALA A 68 -7.60 2.99 5.00
N GLY A 69 -6.81 4.01 5.36
CA GLY A 69 -5.91 4.67 4.41
C GLY A 69 -4.76 3.75 3.98
N ILE A 70 -4.00 4.13 2.96
CA ILE A 70 -2.74 3.49 2.58
C ILE A 70 -1.58 4.19 3.30
N LYS A 71 -0.65 3.39 3.82
CA LYS A 71 0.68 3.82 4.29
C LYS A 71 1.75 2.90 3.70
N ASP A 72 2.93 3.46 3.45
CA ASP A 72 4.07 2.64 3.04
C ASP A 72 4.61 1.86 4.26
N LYS A 73 4.80 0.56 4.11
CA LYS A 73 5.51 -0.31 5.05
C LYS A 73 6.77 -0.86 4.39
N ASN A 74 7.78 -1.18 5.17
CA ASN A 74 9.01 -1.75 4.63
C ASN A 74 8.88 -3.27 4.51
N LEU A 75 9.10 -3.79 3.32
CA LEU A 75 9.29 -5.22 3.04
C LEU A 75 10.66 -5.39 2.39
N GLU A 76 11.57 -6.13 3.04
CA GLU A 76 12.94 -6.34 2.53
C GLU A 76 13.67 -5.01 2.18
N GLY A 77 13.45 -3.98 2.99
CA GLY A 77 14.01 -2.64 2.78
C GLY A 77 13.37 -1.83 1.64
N LYS A 78 12.33 -2.36 0.99
CA LYS A 78 11.56 -1.66 -0.05
C LYS A 78 10.22 -1.16 0.51
N PRO A 79 9.85 0.11 0.28
CA PRO A 79 8.56 0.64 0.71
C PRO A 79 7.42 0.10 -0.18
N ILE A 80 6.55 -0.71 0.40
CA ILE A 80 5.34 -1.24 -0.23
C ILE A 80 4.08 -0.55 0.31
N PRO A 81 3.11 -0.21 -0.55
CA PRO A 81 1.85 0.38 -0.11
C PRO A 81 0.94 -0.69 0.51
N LEU A 82 0.59 -0.52 1.78
CA LEU A 82 -0.36 -1.38 2.48
C LEU A 82 -1.46 -0.53 3.13
N PHE A 83 -2.61 -1.13 3.44
CA PHE A 83 -3.58 -0.43 4.26
C PHE A 83 -3.01 -0.20 5.65
N GLU A 84 -3.40 0.92 6.26
CA GLU A 84 -2.93 1.37 7.57
C GLU A 84 -3.17 0.33 8.66
N ASP A 85 -4.30 -0.37 8.58
CA ASP A 85 -4.72 -1.45 9.45
C ASP A 85 -4.13 -2.83 9.09
N THR A 86 -3.24 -2.89 8.09
CA THR A 86 -2.55 -4.14 7.71
C THR A 86 -1.24 -4.28 8.44
N GLU A 87 -1.10 -5.26 9.33
CA GLU A 87 0.17 -5.65 9.89
C GLU A 87 0.98 -6.47 8.87
N LEU A 88 2.25 -6.13 8.70
CA LEU A 88 3.21 -6.90 7.91
C LEU A 88 4.14 -7.63 8.87
N LYS A 89 4.17 -8.96 8.78
CA LYS A 89 5.03 -9.83 9.59
C LYS A 89 6.02 -10.53 8.66
N GLU A 90 7.31 -10.26 8.81
CA GLU A 90 8.36 -10.88 8.00
C GLU A 90 8.96 -12.09 8.72
N TYR A 91 9.17 -13.17 7.95
CA TYR A 91 9.85 -14.38 8.37
C TYR A 91 11.04 -14.65 7.43
N ALA A 92 11.80 -15.72 7.69
CA ALA A 92 12.97 -16.09 6.88
C ALA A 92 12.60 -16.33 5.40
N ASP A 93 11.60 -17.18 5.14
CA ASP A 93 11.23 -17.61 3.78
C ASP A 93 9.87 -17.06 3.30
N SER A 94 9.18 -16.29 4.14
CA SER A 94 7.83 -15.82 3.86
C SER A 94 7.55 -14.47 4.53
N PHE A 95 6.43 -13.86 4.16
CA PHE A 95 5.83 -12.75 4.88
C PHE A 95 4.32 -12.93 4.97
N CYS A 96 3.71 -12.36 6.01
CA CYS A 96 2.28 -12.40 6.25
C CYS A 96 1.72 -10.99 6.31
N LEU A 97 0.61 -10.76 5.60
CA LEU A 97 -0.22 -9.57 5.72
C LEU A 97 -1.44 -9.93 6.57
N GLU A 98 -1.57 -9.32 7.74
CA GLU A 98 -2.66 -9.55 8.66
C GLU A 98 -3.53 -8.30 8.78
N ARG A 99 -4.84 -8.45 8.62
CA ARG A 99 -5.82 -7.38 8.82
C ARG A 99 -6.83 -7.79 9.86
N HIS A 100 -7.05 -6.92 10.83
CA HIS A 100 -8.11 -7.06 11.82
C HIS A 100 -9.30 -6.19 11.40
N MET A 101 -10.44 -6.84 11.17
CA MET A 101 -11.67 -6.17 10.75
C MET A 101 -12.72 -6.31 11.86
N ASP A 102 -13.37 -5.23 12.25
CA ASP A 102 -14.59 -5.29 13.07
C ASP A 102 -15.81 -5.12 12.16
N ILE A 103 -16.63 -6.17 12.07
CA ILE A 103 -17.81 -6.19 11.22
C ILE A 103 -18.99 -6.58 12.10
N ALA A 104 -19.93 -5.65 12.27
CA ALA A 104 -21.12 -5.84 13.09
C ALA A 104 -20.82 -6.35 14.52
N GLY A 105 -19.75 -5.83 15.16
CA GLY A 105 -19.35 -6.20 16.52
C GLY A 105 -18.62 -7.56 16.61
N LYS A 106 -18.28 -8.17 15.48
CA LYS A 106 -17.46 -9.38 15.40
C LYS A 106 -16.10 -9.03 14.83
N LYS A 107 -15.05 -9.53 15.49
CA LYS A 107 -13.66 -9.36 15.07
C LYS A 107 -13.26 -10.50 14.14
N PHE A 108 -12.87 -10.15 12.93
CA PHE A 108 -12.31 -11.06 11.93
C PHE A 108 -10.82 -10.79 11.79
N ARG A 109 -10.03 -11.87 11.70
CA ARG A 109 -8.61 -11.79 11.37
C ARG A 109 -8.41 -12.44 10.01
N VAL A 110 -8.01 -11.64 9.04
CA VAL A 110 -7.66 -12.11 7.70
C VAL A 110 -6.14 -12.11 7.59
N SER A 111 -5.56 -13.29 7.36
CA SER A 111 -4.11 -13.47 7.23
C SER A 111 -3.79 -14.02 5.85
N SER A 112 -2.99 -13.27 5.09
CA SER A 112 -2.50 -13.68 3.77
C SER A 112 -1.00 -13.96 3.85
N VAL A 113 -0.61 -15.21 3.63
CA VAL A 113 0.79 -15.65 3.71
C VAL A 113 1.38 -15.79 2.32
N PHE A 114 2.52 -15.14 2.08
CA PHE A 114 3.21 -15.13 0.80
C PHE A 114 4.64 -15.65 0.97
N PRO A 115 5.12 -16.53 0.07
CA PRO A 115 6.53 -16.91 0.05
C PRO A 115 7.38 -15.74 -0.47
N LYS A 116 8.60 -15.56 0.07
CA LYS A 116 9.55 -14.53 -0.40
C LYS A 116 10.16 -14.90 -1.75
N ALA A 117 10.47 -16.18 -1.94
CA ALA A 117 10.85 -16.72 -3.23
C ALA A 117 9.62 -17.29 -3.94
N ALA A 118 9.37 -16.84 -5.16
CA ALA A 118 8.33 -17.41 -6.01
C ALA A 118 8.74 -18.84 -6.41
N ALA A 119 8.24 -19.85 -5.70
CA ALA A 119 8.49 -21.24 -6.05
C ALA A 119 7.73 -21.65 -7.32
N LYS A 120 6.46 -21.24 -7.43
CA LYS A 120 5.53 -21.49 -8.54
C LYS A 120 4.42 -20.43 -8.50
N THR A 121 3.96 -19.94 -9.65
CA THR A 121 2.82 -19.01 -9.69
C THR A 121 1.55 -19.70 -9.19
N PRO A 122 0.52 -18.97 -8.72
CA PRO A 122 -0.78 -19.57 -8.38
C PRO A 122 -1.34 -20.41 -9.52
N THR A 123 -1.14 -19.97 -10.76
CA THR A 123 -1.52 -20.70 -11.98
C THR A 123 -0.74 -22.01 -12.12
N ASP A 124 0.58 -22.00 -11.93
CA ASP A 124 1.38 -23.23 -12.01
C ASP A 124 0.97 -24.26 -10.94
N LYS A 125 0.62 -23.79 -9.74
CA LYS A 125 0.11 -24.66 -8.66
C LYS A 125 -1.27 -25.22 -8.99
N LEU A 126 -2.15 -24.41 -9.57
CA LEU A 126 -3.47 -24.84 -10.01
C LEU A 126 -3.37 -25.88 -11.13
N ILE A 127 -2.52 -25.63 -12.13
CA ILE A 127 -2.27 -26.58 -13.22
C ILE A 127 -1.69 -27.88 -12.65
N THR A 128 -0.72 -27.82 -11.74
CA THR A 128 -0.16 -29.02 -11.08
C THR A 128 -1.23 -29.82 -10.33
N LEU A 129 -2.20 -29.15 -9.68
CA LEU A 129 -3.31 -29.82 -8.99
C LEU A 129 -4.27 -30.47 -9.99
N ILE A 130 -4.61 -29.79 -11.08
CA ILE A 130 -5.46 -30.32 -12.16
C ILE A 130 -4.80 -31.55 -12.78
N ASP A 131 -3.52 -31.47 -13.15
CA ASP A 131 -2.78 -32.58 -13.74
C ASP A 131 -2.75 -33.79 -12.79
N LYS A 132 -2.54 -33.56 -11.49
CA LYS A 132 -2.53 -34.61 -10.47
C LYS A 132 -3.90 -35.25 -10.22
N GLU A 133 -5.00 -34.52 -10.43
CA GLU A 133 -6.36 -35.07 -10.38
C GLU A 133 -6.75 -35.83 -11.66
N LEU A 134 -6.08 -35.53 -12.79
CA LEU A 134 -6.33 -36.14 -14.10
C LEU A 134 -5.42 -37.34 -14.41
N GLU A 135 -4.37 -37.58 -13.63
CA GLU A 135 -3.60 -38.84 -13.62
C GLU A 135 -4.43 -39.98 -13.01
N ILE A 136 -5.44 -40.44 -13.76
CA ILE A 136 -6.18 -41.71 -13.55
C ILE A 136 -5.45 -42.85 -14.25
#